data_AF-A0A6C1SZM4-F1
#
_entry.id   AF-A0A6C1SZM4-F1
#
_cell.length_a   1.000
_cell.length_b   1.000
_cell.length_c   1.000
_cell.angle_alpha   90.00
_cell.angle_beta   90.00
_cell.angle_gamma   90.00
#
_symmetry.space_group_name_H-M   'P 1'
#
loop_
_entity.id
_entity.type
_entity.pdbx_description
1 polymer ?
#
loop_
_entity_poly.entity_id
_entity_poly.type
_entity_poly.pdbx_seq_one_letter_code
_entity_poly.pdbx_strand_id
1 'polypeptide(L)' 'MNANYSGLLGILHLALVVWAAVSILGSHASQGRKVLWILVVLIFPVVGLILWFLLGPKGR' A
#
# COMPACT_ATOMS: atom_id res chain seq x y z
N MET A 1 5.64 11.16 -28.38
CA MET A 1 5.25 11.83 -27.11
C MET A 1 5.98 11.12 -25.98
N ASN A 2 7.15 11.63 -25.56
CA ASN A 2 7.96 10.97 -24.54
C ASN A 2 7.75 11.71 -23.23
N ALA A 3 6.66 11.40 -22.58
CA ALA A 3 6.48 11.90 -21.25
C ALA A 3 7.19 10.97 -20.27
N ASN A 4 8.13 11.53 -19.52
CA ASN A 4 8.92 10.86 -18.49
C ASN A 4 8.06 10.54 -17.25
N TYR A 5 6.85 10.01 -17.45
CA TYR A 5 5.89 9.66 -16.41
C TYR A 5 6.32 8.40 -15.63
N SER A 6 7.25 7.60 -16.15
CA SER A 6 7.66 6.34 -15.50
C SER A 6 8.45 6.57 -14.21
N GLY A 7 9.30 7.60 -14.14
CA GLY A 7 10.15 7.84 -12.97
C GLY A 7 9.38 8.40 -11.78
N LEU A 8 8.68 9.52 -11.96
CA LEU A 8 8.01 10.22 -10.86
C LEU A 8 6.80 9.45 -10.33
N LEU A 9 5.94 8.93 -11.23
CA LEU A 9 4.76 8.17 -10.82
C LEU A 9 5.15 6.85 -10.15
N GLY A 10 6.22 6.19 -10.61
CA GLY A 10 6.76 4.99 -9.97
C GLY A 10 7.27 5.27 -8.55
N ILE A 11 7.99 6.38 -8.35
CA ILE A 11 8.47 6.80 -7.02
C ILE A 11 7.30 7.12 -6.08
N LEU A 12 6.30 7.86 -6.55
CA LEU A 12 5.09 8.15 -5.76
C LEU A 12 4.37 6.87 -5.38
N HIS A 13 4.23 5.94 -6.32
CA HIS A 13 3.58 4.65 -6.07
C HIS A 13 4.36 3.84 -5.02
N LEU A 14 5.69 3.79 -5.12
CA LEU A 14 6.54 3.12 -4.15
C LEU A 14 6.40 3.74 -2.75
N ALA A 15 6.39 5.07 -2.66
CA ALA A 15 6.21 5.78 -1.40
C ALA A 15 4.86 5.43 -0.74
N LEU A 16 3.79 5.36 -1.54
CA LEU A 16 2.46 4.95 -1.07
C LEU A 16 2.44 3.49 -0.59
N VAL A 17 3.10 2.57 -1.31
CA VAL A 17 3.20 1.16 -0.89
C VAL A 17 3.94 1.03 0.43
N VAL A 18 5.06 1.73 0.61
CA VAL A 18 5.82 1.73 1.87
C VAL A 18 4.97 2.29 3.01
N TRP A 19 4.27 3.40 2.76
CA TRP A 19 3.36 3.99 3.74
C TRP A 19 2.25 3.03 4.17
N ALA A 20 1.63 2.33 3.21
CA ALA A 20 0.63 1.31 3.48
C ALA A 20 1.20 0.19 4.35
N ALA A 21 2.38 -0.34 4.01
CA ALA A 21 3.04 -1.39 4.77
C ALA A 21 3.33 -0.97 6.22
N VAL A 22 3.92 0.22 6.43
CA VAL A 22 4.21 0.75 7.77
C VAL A 22 2.92 0.91 8.59
N SER A 23 1.86 1.44 7.99
CA SER A 23 0.57 1.62 8.66
C SER A 23 -0.09 0.29 9.05
N ILE A 24 -0.02 -0.73 8.17
CA ILE A 24 -0.52 -2.08 8.45
C ILE A 24 0.27 -2.71 9.61
N LEU A 25 1.60 -2.60 9.58
CA LEU A 25 2.48 -3.15 10.62
C LEU A 25 2.26 -2.47 11.97
N GLY A 26 2.03 -1.15 11.99
CA GLY A 26 1.71 -0.37 13.20
C GLY A 26 0.27 -0.52 13.70
N SER A 27 -0.61 -1.19 12.95
CA SER A 27 -2.02 -1.34 13.35
C SER A 27 -2.21 -2.35 14.50
N HIS A 28 -3.35 -2.24 15.20
CA HIS A 28 -3.78 -3.21 16.22
C HIS A 28 -4.41 -4.49 15.62
N ALA A 29 -4.33 -4.69 14.30
CA ALA A 29 -4.85 -5.89 13.66
C ALA A 29 -4.04 -7.14 14.08
N SER A 30 -4.67 -8.31 14.06
CA SER A 30 -3.96 -9.56 14.31
C SER A 30 -2.89 -9.82 13.24
N GLN A 31 -1.85 -10.60 13.58
CA GLN A 31 -0.71 -10.87 12.69
C GLN A 31 -1.14 -11.43 11.32
N GLY A 32 -2.06 -12.40 11.28
CA GLY A 32 -2.56 -12.94 10.01
C GLY A 32 -3.29 -11.91 9.14
N ARG A 33 -3.97 -10.95 9.78
CA ARG A 33 -4.70 -9.89 9.07
C ARG A 33 -3.75 -8.83 8.51
N LYS A 34 -2.65 -8.55 9.21
CA LYS A 34 -1.56 -7.71 8.69
C LYS A 34 -0.94 -8.32 7.44
N VAL A 35 -0.60 -9.61 7.50
CA VAL A 35 -0.03 -10.34 6.35
C VAL A 35 -0.98 -10.31 5.16
N LEU A 36 -2.27 -10.58 5.37
CA LEU A 36 -3.26 -10.56 4.29
C LEU A 36 -3.35 -9.19 3.61
N TRP A 37 -3.37 -8.09 4.38
CA TRP A 37 -3.40 -6.74 3.82
C TRP A 37 -2.13 -6.38 3.06
N ILE A 38 -0.96 -6.77 3.57
CA ILE A 38 0.32 -6.60 2.87
C ILE A 38 0.29 -7.35 1.53
N LEU A 39 -0.19 -8.59 1.51
CA LEU A 39 -0.31 -9.39 0.29
C LEU A 39 -1.26 -8.75 -0.73
N VAL A 40 -2.41 -8.22 -0.28
CA VAL A 40 -3.36 -7.52 -1.16
C VAL A 40 -2.71 -6.29 -1.82
N VAL A 41 -1.99 -5.46 -1.06
CA VAL A 41 -1.30 -4.28 -1.59
C VAL A 41 -0.18 -4.66 -2.57
N LEU A 42 0.58 -5.71 -2.28
CA LEU A 42 1.68 -6.18 -3.14
C LEU A 42 1.21 -6.81 -4.46
N ILE A 43 0.19 -7.66 -4.40
CA ILE A 43 -0.33 -8.38 -5.58
C ILE A 43 -1.14 -7.44 -6.47
N PHE A 44 -1.90 -6.54 -5.86
CA PHE A 44 -2.73 -5.56 -6.56
C PHE A 44 -2.21 -4.15 -6.26
N PRO A 45 -1.15 -3.67 -6.93
CA PRO A 45 -0.45 -2.44 -6.56
C PRO A 45 -1.36 -1.22 -6.53
N VAL A 46 -2.21 -1.01 -7.54
CA VAL A 46 -3.14 0.13 -7.57
C VAL A 46 -4.40 -0.15 -6.76
N VAL A 47 -5.09 -1.25 -7.06
CA VAL A 47 -6.40 -1.57 -6.45
C VAL A 47 -6.25 -1.91 -4.96
N GLY A 48 -5.22 -2.67 -4.60
CA GLY A 48 -4.90 -3.01 -3.22
C GLY A 48 -4.53 -1.79 -2.38
N LEU A 49 -3.79 -0.83 -2.93
CA LEU A 49 -3.56 0.47 -2.27
C LEU A 49 -4.85 1.23 -2.02
N ILE A 50 -5.73 1.31 -3.01
CA ILE A 50 -7.04 1.98 -2.87
C ILE A 50 -7.89 1.27 -1.81
N LEU A 51 -7.98 -0.06 -1.86
CA LEU A 51 -8.72 -0.85 -0.87
C LEU A 51 -8.16 -0.68 0.53
N TRP A 52 -6.83 -0.71 0.69
CA TRP A 52 -6.20 -0.49 1.98
C TRP A 52 -6.44 0.94 2.47
N PHE A 53 -6.38 1.95 1.60
CA PHE A 53 -6.64 3.32 1.99
C PHE A 53 -8.08 3.51 2.51
N LEU A 54 -9.06 2.79 1.96
CA LEU A 54 -10.45 2.90 2.38
C LEU A 54 -10.82 1.99 3.57
N LEU A 55 -10.37 0.74 3.55
CA LEU A 55 -10.83 -0.34 4.43
C LEU A 55 -9.71 -1.00 5.24
N GLY A 56 -8.47 -0.66 4.93
CA GLY A 56 -7.29 -1.27 5.53
C GLY A 56 -7.08 -0.87 6.98
N PRO A 57 -6.41 -1.73 7.76
CA PRO A 57 -6.09 -1.45 9.14
C PRO A 57 -5.04 -0.34 9.17
N LYS A 58 -5.39 0.74 9.87
CA LYS A 58 -4.51 1.90 10.06
C LYS A 58 -4.02 1.89 11.50
N GLY A 59 -2.74 2.20 11.69
CA GLY A 59 -2.23 2.60 13.00
C GLY A 59 -2.98 3.83 13.51
N ARG A 60 -3.05 3.99 14.84
CA ARG A 60 -3.41 5.28 15.44
C ARG A 60 -2.20 6.19 15.40
#